data_AF-A0A0R2MQY7-F1
#
_entry.id   AF-A0A0R2MQY7-F1
#
_cell.length_a   1.000
_cell.length_b   1.000
_cell.length_c   1.000
_cell.angle_alpha   90.00
_cell.angle_beta   90.00
_cell.angle_gamma   90.00
#
_symmetry.space_group_name_H-M   'P 1'
#
loop_
_entity.id
_entity.type
_entity.pdbx_description
1 polymer ?
#
loop_
_entity_poly.entity_id
_entity_poly.type
_entity_poly.pdbx_seq_one_letter_code
_entity_poly.pdbx_strand_id
1 'polypeptide(L)'
;MGMKRTIFTALTAAALLGAGVSFAGTSSTPVNAATSTQQSNDTGKVLINYIPGYAIAVWNSPNSSNQHVTGKFLKHGTQVNYTATDRNSNNGIVWYQIGKNQWIKSAYIAPFGSLAKTNVRSLTVTYVPGYSIAVWNSPLNSRKALAKKLKNGSTWKTYSAAQVGQDLWYNLGGNQWVNVHYITLNDTK
;
A
#
# COMPACT_ATOMS: atom_id res chain seq x y z
N MET A 1 -26.60 -23.97 -18.03
CA MET A 1 -26.24 -22.54 -18.02
C MET A 1 -26.64 -21.98 -16.67
N GLY A 2 -25.71 -21.94 -15.72
CA GLY A 2 -26.03 -21.60 -14.35
C GLY A 2 -24.81 -21.02 -13.67
N MET A 3 -24.92 -19.78 -13.23
CA MET A 3 -24.08 -19.31 -12.15
C MET A 3 -24.98 -18.56 -11.20
N LYS A 4 -25.07 -19.07 -9.97
CA LYS A 4 -25.38 -18.31 -8.75
C LYS A 4 -25.40 -19.28 -7.58
N ARG A 5 -24.37 -19.19 -6.72
CA ARG A 5 -24.46 -19.11 -5.26
C ARG A 5 -23.20 -18.33 -4.81
N THR A 6 -23.29 -17.07 -4.37
CA THR A 6 -23.56 -16.58 -3.00
C THR A 6 -22.59 -17.25 -2.00
N ILE A 7 -21.85 -16.62 -1.09
CA ILE A 7 -22.14 -15.53 -0.15
C ILE A 7 -20.81 -15.05 0.46
N PHE A 8 -20.61 -13.75 0.73
CA PHE A 8 -19.92 -13.35 1.96
C PHE A 8 -20.86 -12.42 2.74
N THR A 9 -21.23 -12.94 3.90
CA THR A 9 -22.19 -12.42 4.88
C THR A 9 -21.85 -11.01 5.31
N ALA A 10 -22.82 -10.10 5.14
CA ALA A 10 -22.86 -8.81 5.82
C ALA A 10 -23.01 -9.04 7.33
N LEU A 11 -22.23 -8.32 8.15
CA LEU A 11 -22.61 -8.11 9.54
C LEU A 11 -23.98 -7.43 9.56
N THR A 12 -24.93 -8.09 10.19
CA THR A 12 -26.26 -7.59 10.50
C THR A 12 -26.16 -6.28 11.27
N ALA A 13 -26.48 -5.16 10.62
CA ALA A 13 -26.97 -4.00 11.33
C ALA A 13 -28.43 -4.30 11.69
N ALA A 14 -28.69 -4.54 12.97
CA ALA A 14 -30.04 -4.61 13.50
C ALA A 14 -30.72 -3.27 13.25
N ALA A 15 -31.64 -3.23 12.30
CA ALA A 15 -32.63 -2.17 12.19
C ALA A 15 -33.71 -2.45 13.25
N LEU A 16 -33.74 -1.65 14.32
CA LEU A 16 -34.90 -1.53 15.20
C LEU A 16 -36.03 -0.90 14.37
N LEU A 17 -36.97 -1.73 13.90
CA LEU A 17 -38.25 -1.26 13.38
C LEU A 17 -39.17 -0.94 14.56
N GLY A 18 -39.73 0.26 14.54
CA GLY A 18 -40.51 0.84 15.64
C GLY A 18 -41.99 0.48 15.65
N ALA A 19 -42.74 1.33 16.37
CA ALA A 19 -44.16 1.59 16.21
C ALA A 19 -44.42 3.01 16.75
N GLY A 20 -45.10 3.95 16.09
CA GLY A 20 -45.78 3.89 14.80
C GLY A 20 -46.32 5.26 14.37
N VAL A 21 -47.11 5.19 13.29
CA VAL A 21 -48.23 6.06 12.85
C VAL A 21 -48.00 7.52 12.38
N SER A 22 -47.83 7.64 11.05
CA SER A 22 -48.55 8.47 10.04
C SER A 22 -48.73 10.01 10.17
N PHE A 23 -48.46 10.76 9.08
CA PHE A 23 -49.41 11.46 8.17
C PHE A 23 -48.78 12.69 7.45
N ALA A 24 -49.29 12.93 6.23
CA ALA A 24 -49.27 14.18 5.44
C ALA A 24 -47.96 14.65 4.76
N GLY A 25 -47.99 14.57 3.42
CA GLY A 25 -47.44 15.56 2.49
C GLY A 25 -45.93 15.80 2.52
N THR A 26 -45.21 15.25 1.55
CA THR A 26 -44.13 15.97 0.84
C THR A 26 -43.61 15.09 -0.28
N SER A 27 -43.37 15.72 -1.42
CA SER A 27 -42.62 15.21 -2.57
C SER A 27 -41.45 14.31 -2.15
N SER A 28 -41.50 13.03 -2.53
CA SER A 28 -40.37 12.11 -2.39
C SER A 28 -39.23 12.62 -3.26
N THR A 29 -38.27 13.33 -2.66
CA THR A 29 -36.97 13.51 -3.28
C THR A 29 -36.38 12.12 -3.48
N PRO A 30 -35.97 11.74 -4.71
CA PRO A 30 -35.18 10.54 -4.86
C PRO A 30 -33.89 10.76 -4.06
N VAL A 31 -33.73 10.00 -2.98
CA VAL A 31 -32.44 9.91 -2.31
C VAL A 31 -31.51 9.18 -3.26
N ASN A 32 -30.66 9.93 -3.95
CA ASN A 32 -29.54 9.36 -4.70
C ASN A 32 -28.76 8.48 -3.71
N ALA A 33 -28.78 7.17 -3.93
CA ALA A 33 -27.77 6.30 -3.37
C ALA A 33 -26.42 6.89 -3.82
N ALA A 34 -25.66 7.45 -2.89
CA ALA A 34 -24.37 8.03 -3.19
C ALA A 34 -23.48 6.89 -3.69
N THR A 35 -23.32 6.80 -5.01
CA THR A 35 -22.29 5.97 -5.62
C THR A 35 -20.98 6.53 -5.10
N SER A 36 -20.40 5.83 -4.13
CA SER A 36 -19.22 6.28 -3.43
C SER A 36 -18.04 6.27 -4.41
N THR A 37 -17.76 7.39 -5.07
CA THR A 37 -16.47 7.62 -5.72
C THR A 37 -15.47 7.94 -4.62
N GLN A 38 -14.98 6.90 -3.93
CA GLN A 38 -14.05 7.00 -2.82
C GLN A 38 -12.63 7.26 -3.35
N GLN A 39 -12.42 8.46 -3.89
CA GLN A 39 -11.08 9.03 -3.90
C GLN A 39 -10.76 9.43 -2.46
N SER A 40 -9.92 8.65 -1.78
CA SER A 40 -9.48 9.00 -0.44
C SER A 40 -8.25 9.88 -0.52
N ASN A 41 -8.16 10.90 0.34
CA ASN A 41 -6.98 11.75 0.50
C ASN A 41 -5.85 11.04 1.26
N ASP A 42 -5.67 9.74 1.03
CA ASP A 42 -4.57 8.98 1.59
C ASP A 42 -3.28 9.55 1.01
N THR A 43 -2.35 9.91 1.89
CA THR A 43 -1.02 10.39 1.48
C THR A 43 0.05 9.42 1.94
N GLY A 44 1.14 9.35 1.20
CA GLY A 44 2.24 8.47 1.57
C GLY A 44 3.28 8.39 0.47
N LYS A 45 4.09 7.34 0.54
CA LYS A 45 5.12 7.06 -0.44
C LYS A 45 4.91 5.66 -0.99
N VAL A 46 5.29 5.45 -2.24
CA VAL A 46 5.32 4.13 -2.88
C VAL A 46 6.60 3.97 -3.67
N LEU A 47 7.04 2.74 -3.83
CA LEU A 47 8.26 2.41 -4.56
C LEU A 47 7.86 1.61 -5.80
N ILE A 48 8.32 2.02 -6.97
CA ILE A 48 8.00 1.32 -8.21
C ILE A 48 8.66 -0.06 -8.18
N ASN A 49 7.83 -1.11 -8.12
CA ASN A 49 8.25 -2.50 -8.10
C ASN A 49 7.87 -3.16 -9.42
N TYR A 50 8.72 -2.96 -10.44
CA TYR A 50 8.57 -3.56 -11.76
C TYR A 50 9.80 -4.41 -12.13
N ILE A 51 10.06 -4.66 -13.41
CA ILE A 51 11.25 -5.36 -13.88
C ILE A 51 12.45 -4.39 -13.88
N PRO A 52 13.63 -4.77 -13.35
CA PRO A 52 14.85 -3.95 -13.43
C PRO A 52 15.19 -3.58 -14.87
N GLY A 53 15.58 -2.31 -15.09
CA GLY A 53 15.86 -1.77 -16.42
C GLY A 53 14.62 -1.26 -17.16
N TYR A 54 13.41 -1.55 -16.69
CA TYR A 54 12.16 -1.06 -17.26
C TYR A 54 11.53 0.05 -16.42
N ALA A 55 10.48 0.67 -16.99
CA ALA A 55 9.70 1.72 -16.36
C ALA A 55 8.19 1.48 -16.54
N ILE A 56 7.41 2.06 -15.63
CA ILE A 56 5.95 2.04 -15.69
C ILE A 56 5.44 3.35 -16.27
N ALA A 57 4.33 3.31 -17.01
CA ALA A 57 3.68 4.52 -17.52
C ALA A 57 2.90 5.25 -16.43
N VAL A 58 2.91 6.58 -16.49
CA VAL A 58 2.03 7.46 -15.70
C VAL A 58 0.81 7.81 -16.52
N TRP A 59 -0.37 7.67 -15.93
CA TRP A 59 -1.66 7.84 -16.58
C TRP A 59 -2.32 9.16 -16.18
N ASN A 60 -3.09 9.75 -17.08
CA ASN A 60 -3.77 11.02 -16.83
C ASN A 60 -4.98 10.88 -15.89
N SER A 61 -5.58 9.68 -15.85
CA SER A 61 -6.82 9.39 -15.14
C SER A 61 -6.87 7.91 -14.70
N PRO A 62 -7.44 7.62 -13.52
CA PRO A 62 -7.68 6.25 -13.06
C PRO A 62 -8.94 5.64 -13.71
N ASN A 63 -9.81 6.45 -14.31
CA ASN A 63 -11.04 6.01 -14.97
C ASN A 63 -10.74 5.47 -16.38
N SER A 64 -11.07 4.21 -16.63
CA SER A 64 -10.86 3.52 -17.92
C SER A 64 -11.43 4.26 -19.12
N SER A 65 -12.55 4.97 -18.96
CA SER A 65 -13.22 5.67 -20.07
C SER A 65 -12.42 6.88 -20.59
N ASN A 66 -11.51 7.44 -19.77
CA ASN A 66 -10.72 8.63 -20.11
C ASN A 66 -9.22 8.43 -19.84
N GLN A 67 -8.76 7.18 -19.93
CA GLN A 67 -7.42 6.77 -19.55
C GLN A 67 -6.43 6.86 -20.71
N HIS A 68 -5.44 7.74 -20.57
CA HIS A 68 -4.34 7.92 -21.53
C HIS A 68 -2.99 8.00 -20.82
N VAL A 69 -1.95 7.49 -21.47
CA VAL A 69 -0.58 7.67 -21.00
C VAL A 69 -0.17 9.13 -21.15
N THR A 70 0.46 9.69 -20.12
CA THR A 70 0.93 11.09 -20.11
C THR A 70 2.23 11.30 -20.88
N GLY A 71 2.85 10.22 -21.38
CA GLY A 71 4.22 10.21 -21.91
C GLY A 71 5.32 10.19 -20.84
N LYS A 72 4.97 10.28 -19.54
CA LYS A 72 5.91 10.12 -18.42
C LYS A 72 6.04 8.66 -18.01
N PHE A 73 7.27 8.28 -17.66
CA PHE A 73 7.61 6.94 -17.21
C PHE A 73 8.44 6.97 -15.94
N LEU A 74 8.19 6.02 -15.02
CA LEU A 74 8.92 5.88 -13.76
C LEU A 74 9.68 4.57 -13.74
N LYS A 75 11.00 4.63 -13.62
CA LYS A 75 11.87 3.44 -13.60
C LYS A 75 11.61 2.59 -12.36
N HIS A 76 11.85 1.29 -12.45
CA HIS A 76 11.93 0.40 -11.29
C HIS A 76 12.84 1.01 -10.19
N GLY A 77 12.41 0.91 -8.93
CA GLY A 77 13.13 1.46 -7.77
C GLY A 77 12.93 2.97 -7.56
N THR A 78 12.16 3.65 -8.41
CA THR A 78 11.81 5.06 -8.18
C THR A 78 10.86 5.17 -7.00
N GLN A 79 11.18 6.02 -6.03
CA GLN A 79 10.28 6.37 -4.94
C GLN A 79 9.42 7.56 -5.36
N VAL A 80 8.11 7.47 -5.17
CA VAL A 80 7.16 8.56 -5.47
C VAL A 80 6.24 8.81 -4.30
N ASN A 81 5.95 10.08 -4.06
CA ASN A 81 4.93 10.47 -3.09
C ASN A 81 3.56 10.40 -3.78
N TYR A 82 2.54 9.95 -3.07
CA TYR A 82 1.16 10.02 -3.52
C TYR A 82 0.32 10.85 -2.56
N THR A 83 -0.73 11.48 -3.09
CA THR A 83 -1.60 12.41 -2.36
C THR A 83 -3.05 11.94 -2.26
N ALA A 84 -3.42 10.95 -3.06
CA ALA A 84 -4.75 10.34 -3.01
C ALA A 84 -4.69 8.92 -3.57
N THR A 85 -5.72 8.12 -3.26
CA THR A 85 -5.95 6.84 -3.92
C THR A 85 -7.37 6.75 -4.48
N ASP A 86 -7.51 6.07 -5.62
CA ASP A 86 -8.81 5.71 -6.19
C ASP A 86 -8.93 4.18 -6.18
N ARG A 87 -9.95 3.66 -5.49
CA ARG A 87 -10.17 2.21 -5.33
C ARG A 87 -11.30 1.67 -6.20
N ASN A 88 -12.04 2.53 -6.91
CA ASN A 88 -13.34 2.20 -7.50
C ASN A 88 -13.38 2.33 -9.03
N SER A 89 -12.39 2.97 -9.65
CA SER A 89 -12.45 3.33 -11.06
C SER A 89 -12.16 2.20 -12.05
N ASN A 90 -11.63 1.04 -11.63
CA ASN A 90 -11.17 0.00 -12.58
C ASN A 90 -11.10 -1.43 -12.00
N ASN A 91 -12.23 -2.15 -11.90
CA ASN A 91 -12.27 -3.60 -11.61
C ASN A 91 -11.39 -4.03 -10.41
N GLY A 92 -11.34 -3.22 -9.35
CA GLY A 92 -10.54 -3.51 -8.14
C GLY A 92 -9.06 -3.11 -8.22
N ILE A 93 -8.59 -2.51 -9.32
CA ILE A 93 -7.24 -1.92 -9.39
C ILE A 93 -7.25 -0.60 -8.63
N VAL A 94 -6.47 -0.55 -7.55
CA VAL A 94 -6.23 0.69 -6.82
C VAL A 94 -5.23 1.55 -7.60
N TRP A 95 -5.54 2.84 -7.71
CA TRP A 95 -4.70 3.86 -8.34
C TRP A 95 -4.18 4.84 -7.31
N TYR A 96 -2.96 5.34 -7.53
CA TYR A 96 -2.28 6.27 -6.64
C TYR A 96 -2.00 7.57 -7.39
N GLN A 97 -2.49 8.68 -6.87
CA GLN A 97 -2.29 10.00 -7.46
C GLN A 97 -0.92 10.55 -7.03
N ILE A 98 -0.04 10.77 -7.99
CA ILE A 98 1.32 11.29 -7.76
C ILE A 98 1.50 12.75 -8.21
N GLY A 99 0.44 13.35 -8.74
CA GLY A 99 0.38 14.74 -9.17
C GLY A 99 -0.95 15.08 -9.83
N LYS A 100 -1.09 16.34 -10.29
CA LYS A 100 -2.28 16.75 -11.06
C LYS A 100 -2.37 15.91 -12.34
N ASN A 101 -3.48 15.20 -12.50
CA ASN A 101 -3.72 14.29 -13.62
C ASN A 101 -2.56 13.31 -13.84
N GLN A 102 -2.01 12.74 -12.77
CA GLN A 102 -0.91 11.78 -12.84
C GLN A 102 -1.18 10.65 -11.85
N TRP A 103 -1.37 9.45 -12.39
CA TRP A 103 -1.81 8.28 -11.67
C TRP A 103 -0.97 7.06 -12.03
N ILE A 104 -0.69 6.22 -11.04
CA ILE A 104 0.01 4.95 -11.21
C ILE A 104 -0.79 3.79 -10.61
N LYS A 105 -0.64 2.60 -11.19
CA LYS A 105 -1.36 1.39 -10.77
C LYS A 105 -0.71 0.75 -9.55
N SER A 106 -1.53 0.29 -8.60
CA SER A 106 -1.12 -0.56 -7.48
C SER A 106 -0.34 -1.81 -7.88
N ALA A 107 -0.65 -2.39 -9.05
CA ALA A 107 -0.01 -3.61 -9.54
C ALA A 107 1.51 -3.48 -9.75
N TYR A 108 2.04 -2.26 -9.88
CA TYR A 108 3.47 -2.02 -10.15
C TYR A 108 4.18 -1.25 -9.05
N ILE A 109 3.57 -1.17 -7.88
CA ILE A 109 4.17 -0.51 -6.74
C ILE A 109 4.22 -1.48 -5.57
N ALA A 110 5.30 -1.42 -4.83
CA ALA A 110 5.31 -1.90 -3.46
C ALA A 110 4.84 -0.75 -2.56
N PRO A 111 3.91 -0.99 -1.62
CA PRO A 111 3.61 -0.01 -0.58
C PRO A 111 4.91 0.37 0.13
N PHE A 112 5.36 1.60 -0.10
CA PHE A 112 6.56 2.13 0.52
C PHE A 112 6.14 2.96 1.72
N GLY A 113 5.89 2.25 2.81
CA GLY A 113 5.35 2.85 4.02
C GLY A 113 3.87 3.16 3.87
N SER A 114 3.05 2.20 4.27
CA SER A 114 1.83 2.51 5.03
C SER A 114 1.49 1.34 5.96
N LEU A 115 1.86 1.51 7.23
CA LEU A 115 1.19 0.94 8.42
C LEU A 115 1.17 -0.59 8.61
N ALA A 116 2.34 -1.18 8.87
CA ALA A 116 2.45 -2.27 9.84
C ALA A 116 3.33 -1.77 11.00
N LYS A 117 2.66 -1.36 12.10
CA LYS A 117 3.20 -0.78 13.34
C LYS A 117 4.08 0.48 13.21
N THR A 118 3.38 1.62 13.27
CA THR A 118 3.70 2.79 14.09
C THR A 118 5.08 2.81 14.80
N ASN A 119 5.93 3.77 14.44
CA ASN A 119 7.07 4.25 15.25
C ASN A 119 8.13 3.24 15.71
N VAL A 120 8.40 2.17 14.96
CA VAL A 120 9.61 1.38 15.24
C VAL A 120 10.84 2.27 15.06
N ARG A 121 11.50 2.61 16.18
CA ARG A 121 12.74 3.42 16.20
C ARG A 121 13.98 2.56 16.04
N SER A 122 13.90 1.30 16.44
CA SER A 122 15.01 0.37 16.33
C SER A 122 14.54 -1.07 16.23
N LEU A 123 15.43 -1.92 15.73
CA LEU A 123 15.27 -3.36 15.71
C LEU A 123 16.53 -4.01 16.26
N THR A 124 16.41 -5.25 16.71
CA THR A 124 17.52 -6.09 17.14
C THR A 124 17.59 -7.29 16.23
N VAL A 125 18.79 -7.63 15.74
CA VAL A 125 18.98 -8.83 14.92
C VAL A 125 18.78 -10.07 15.77
N THR A 126 17.82 -10.91 15.38
CA THR A 126 17.51 -12.17 16.05
C THR A 126 17.76 -13.30 15.06
N TYR A 127 18.96 -13.87 15.15
CA TYR A 127 19.44 -14.94 14.28
C TYR A 127 20.25 -15.96 15.09
N VAL A 128 20.95 -16.88 14.42
CA VAL A 128 21.80 -17.87 15.08
C VAL A 128 22.98 -17.18 15.77
N PRO A 129 23.27 -17.48 17.05
CA PRO A 129 24.45 -16.96 17.75
C PRO A 129 25.75 -17.23 16.98
N GLY A 130 26.62 -16.22 16.88
CA GLY A 130 27.86 -16.29 16.08
C GLY A 130 27.69 -15.98 14.59
N TYR A 131 26.45 -15.91 14.08
CA TYR A 131 26.17 -15.60 12.68
C TYR A 131 25.77 -14.12 12.48
N SER A 132 25.62 -13.75 11.21
CA SER A 132 25.19 -12.42 10.79
C SER A 132 24.18 -12.51 9.65
N ILE A 133 23.30 -11.52 9.57
CA ILE A 133 22.31 -11.40 8.49
C ILE A 133 22.83 -10.45 7.40
N ALA A 134 22.38 -10.67 6.16
CA ALA A 134 22.71 -9.79 5.05
C ALA A 134 21.91 -8.49 5.11
N VAL A 135 22.54 -7.38 4.72
CA VAL A 135 21.87 -6.11 4.43
C VAL A 135 21.65 -6.00 2.92
N TRP A 136 20.49 -5.53 2.51
CA TRP A 136 20.11 -5.46 1.09
C TRP A 136 20.06 -4.02 0.61
N ASN A 137 20.41 -3.80 -0.65
CA ASN A 137 20.41 -2.46 -1.24
C ASN A 137 19.00 -1.89 -1.49
N SER A 138 17.97 -2.74 -1.44
CA SER A 138 16.59 -2.44 -1.75
C SER A 138 15.69 -3.50 -1.12
N PRO A 139 14.43 -3.18 -0.77
CA PRO A 139 13.47 -4.17 -0.33
C PRO A 139 12.82 -4.93 -1.52
N LEU A 140 13.05 -4.47 -2.76
CA LEU A 140 12.40 -5.00 -3.96
C LEU A 140 12.93 -6.39 -4.38
N ASN A 141 12.23 -7.05 -5.30
CA ASN A 141 12.57 -8.40 -5.75
C ASN A 141 13.94 -8.52 -6.46
N SER A 142 14.46 -7.42 -7.00
CA SER A 142 15.77 -7.33 -7.68
C SER A 142 16.92 -6.89 -6.77
N ARG A 143 16.69 -6.92 -5.46
CA ARG A 143 17.66 -6.55 -4.43
C ARG A 143 18.94 -7.35 -4.54
N LYS A 144 20.05 -6.70 -4.17
CA LYS A 144 21.37 -7.31 -4.05
C LYS A 144 21.84 -7.20 -2.60
N ALA A 145 22.48 -8.26 -2.11
CA ALA A 145 23.14 -8.23 -0.82
C ALA A 145 24.32 -7.25 -0.88
N LEU A 146 24.41 -6.38 0.12
CA LEU A 146 25.57 -5.53 0.37
C LEU A 146 26.67 -6.34 1.07
N ALA A 147 27.91 -5.86 1.00
CA ALA A 147 29.02 -6.44 1.77
C ALA A 147 28.79 -6.35 3.29
N LYS A 148 27.98 -5.38 3.73
CA LYS A 148 27.63 -5.18 5.14
C LYS A 148 26.76 -6.33 5.66
N LYS A 149 27.15 -6.87 6.81
CA LYS A 149 26.40 -7.88 7.56
C LYS A 149 26.15 -7.40 8.99
N LEU A 150 25.02 -7.79 9.56
CA LEU A 150 24.65 -7.41 10.93
C LEU A 150 24.73 -8.64 11.83
N LYS A 151 25.56 -8.58 12.88
CA LYS A 151 25.74 -9.69 13.81
C LYS A 151 24.47 -9.94 14.62
N ASN A 152 24.21 -11.20 14.98
CA ASN A 152 23.16 -11.54 15.94
C ASN A 152 23.29 -10.70 17.22
N GLY A 153 22.16 -10.22 17.76
CA GLY A 153 22.10 -9.38 18.95
C GLY A 153 22.44 -7.90 18.73
N SER A 154 22.87 -7.50 17.53
CA SER A 154 23.12 -6.08 17.25
C SER A 154 21.81 -5.30 17.06
N THR A 155 21.76 -4.07 17.61
CA THR A 155 20.59 -3.18 17.53
C THR A 155 20.85 -2.05 16.53
N TRP A 156 19.85 -1.73 15.71
CA TRP A 156 19.96 -0.75 14.64
C TRP A 156 18.76 0.19 14.62
N LYS A 157 19.01 1.47 14.36
CA LYS A 157 17.97 2.47 14.15
C LYS A 157 17.26 2.23 12.82
N THR A 158 15.95 2.37 12.83
CA THR A 158 15.09 2.27 11.65
C THR A 158 14.60 3.65 11.21
N TYR A 159 14.47 3.84 9.91
CA TYR A 159 14.08 5.12 9.31
C TYR A 159 12.77 5.04 8.52
N SER A 160 12.47 3.87 7.98
CA SER A 160 11.23 3.58 7.25
C SER A 160 11.01 2.08 7.14
N ALA A 161 9.85 1.67 6.64
CA ALA A 161 9.54 0.29 6.34
C ALA A 161 8.86 0.19 4.97
N ALA A 162 9.01 -0.95 4.29
CA ALA A 162 8.41 -1.24 3.00
C ALA A 162 7.83 -2.66 3.00
N GLN A 163 6.57 -2.79 2.57
CA GLN A 163 5.94 -4.09 2.40
C GLN A 163 6.11 -4.50 0.93
N VAL A 164 6.76 -5.63 0.69
CA VAL A 164 7.02 -6.16 -0.67
C VAL A 164 6.48 -7.58 -0.74
N GLY A 165 5.31 -7.76 -1.35
CA GLY A 165 4.59 -9.03 -1.30
C GLY A 165 4.20 -9.37 0.13
N GLN A 166 4.62 -10.55 0.62
CA GLN A 166 4.38 -11.01 1.98
C GLN A 166 5.48 -10.57 2.97
N ASP A 167 6.61 -10.05 2.48
CA ASP A 167 7.73 -9.67 3.32
C ASP A 167 7.67 -8.20 3.74
N LEU A 168 7.90 -7.95 5.03
CA LEU A 168 8.11 -6.61 5.57
C LEU A 168 9.61 -6.34 5.70
N TRP A 169 10.03 -5.16 5.22
CA TRP A 169 11.41 -4.72 5.20
C TRP A 169 11.59 -3.44 5.99
N TYR A 170 12.69 -3.33 6.73
CA TYR A 170 13.04 -2.15 7.52
C TYR A 170 14.29 -1.47 6.97
N ASN A 171 14.22 -0.15 6.81
CA ASN A 171 15.31 0.68 6.35
C ASN A 171 16.21 1.11 7.50
N LEU A 172 17.52 0.90 7.35
CA LEU A 172 18.55 1.26 8.32
C LEU A 172 19.30 2.55 7.94
N GLY A 173 18.79 3.30 6.97
CA GLY A 173 19.40 4.52 6.44
C GLY A 173 19.95 4.33 5.03
N GLY A 174 19.58 5.24 4.12
CA GLY A 174 19.95 5.16 2.70
C GLY A 174 19.40 3.90 2.03
N ASN A 175 20.20 3.26 1.19
CA ASN A 175 19.83 2.03 0.48
C ASN A 175 20.20 0.79 1.30
N GLN A 176 19.77 0.71 2.55
CA GLN A 176 20.07 -0.42 3.45
C GLN A 176 18.79 -0.97 4.04
N TRP A 177 18.49 -2.23 3.73
CA TRP A 177 17.24 -2.88 4.08
C TRP A 177 17.48 -4.25 4.70
N VAL A 178 16.70 -4.58 5.72
CA VAL A 178 16.68 -5.91 6.36
C VAL A 178 15.26 -6.43 6.43
N ASN A 179 15.11 -7.74 6.31
CA ASN A 179 13.81 -8.40 6.33
C ASN A 179 13.38 -8.69 7.79
N VAL A 180 12.08 -8.56 8.06
CA VAL A 180 11.46 -8.80 9.38
C VAL A 180 11.72 -10.20 9.94
N HIS A 181 11.92 -11.22 9.11
CA HIS A 181 12.10 -12.62 9.56
C HIS A 181 13.35 -12.85 10.41
N TYR A 182 14.31 -11.92 10.40
CA TYR A 182 15.60 -12.08 11.10
C TYR A 182 15.84 -11.04 12.19
N ILE A 183 14.78 -10.34 12.60
CA ILE A 183 14.86 -9.22 13.54
C ILE A 183 13.68 -9.25 14.50
N THR A 184 13.89 -8.69 15.69
CA THR A 184 12.85 -8.32 16.63
C THR A 184 12.68 -6.81 16.60
N LEU A 185 11.44 -6.34 16.51
CA LEU A 185 11.13 -4.91 16.56
C LEU A 185 11.18 -4.45 18.01
N ASN A 186 11.90 -3.37 18.26
CA ASN A 186 11.87 -2.74 19.57
C ASN A 186 10.76 -1.70 19.53
N ASP A 187 9.63 -1.98 20.21
CA ASP A 187 8.54 -1.02 20.35
C ASP A 187 9.03 0.23 21.10
N THR A 188 8.48 1.39 20.74
CA THR A 188 8.55 2.58 21.60
C THR A 188 7.36 2.59 22.54
N LYS A 189 7.63 2.77 23.83
CA LYS A 189 6.65 3.24 24.81
C LYS A 189 5.91 4.48 24.30
#